data_AF-A0A1Y3SKM4-F1
#
_entry.id   AF-A0A1Y3SKM4-F1
#
_cell.length_a   1.000
_cell.length_b   1.000
_cell.length_c   1.000
_cell.angle_alpha   90.00
_cell.angle_beta   90.00
_cell.angle_gamma   90.00
#
_symmetry.space_group_name_H-M   'P 1'
#
loop_
_entity.id
_entity.type
_entity.pdbx_description
1 polymer ?
#
loop_
_entity_poly.entity_id
_entity_poly.type
_entity_poly.pdbx_seq_one_letter_code
_entity_poly.pdbx_strand_id
1 'polypeptide(L)'
;MNQQLCEIDRAIEELTAAQARHAKLTAQMDELYRQREERQARVEETARVFRKEQDDVDQLEKGGLRALLLSLTGDRKERLDRERREALAAKFQYDQARSDLEYLEAKLTDLIRERDGLTCSPRKVEQLLAEKAELIKSMGGQRGARLAELDGQLSELRHQQKELNEAISAGQNVKRLLGYVQDNLDAARGFGTWDMLGGGLIVNMAKHDHLDSAQSSIRAAQRALCDFRTELADISDIQVPNIQIGPFATFADYFFDDIFSDWFVQSGIKKAQERVSEIRMKLTAALRALDTAAQELEARRAPLDAEREELLTTETL
;
A
#
# COMPACT_ATOMS: atom_id res chain seq x y z
N MET A 1 -31.49 6.96 -34.08
CA MET A 1 -30.23 7.02 -33.31
C MET A 1 -30.06 8.46 -32.81
N ASN A 2 -29.96 8.67 -31.50
CA ASN A 2 -29.80 10.02 -30.94
C ASN A 2 -28.36 10.50 -31.22
N GLN A 3 -28.20 11.54 -32.04
CA GLN A 3 -26.89 12.07 -32.44
C GLN A 3 -26.00 12.40 -31.22
N GLN A 4 -26.61 12.85 -30.12
CA GLN A 4 -25.89 13.15 -28.88
C GLN A 4 -25.30 11.91 -28.21
N LEU A 5 -25.96 10.74 -28.28
CA LEU A 5 -25.40 9.50 -27.74
C LEU A 5 -24.14 9.08 -28.49
N CYS A 6 -24.16 9.16 -29.82
CA CYS A 6 -23.01 8.78 -30.64
C CYS A 6 -21.80 9.71 -30.41
N GLU A 7 -22.05 11.00 -30.16
CA GLU A 7 -21.00 11.96 -29.81
C GLU A 7 -20.39 11.64 -28.44
N ILE A 8 -21.21 11.28 -27.45
CA ILE A 8 -20.75 10.88 -26.12
C ILE A 8 -19.95 9.56 -26.19
N ASP A 9 -20.43 8.58 -26.93
CA ASP A 9 -19.79 7.26 -27.08
C ASP A 9 -18.41 7.39 -27.69
N ARG A 10 -18.30 8.14 -28.78
CA ARG A 10 -17.02 8.44 -29.41
C ARG A 10 -16.06 9.16 -28.45
N ALA A 11 -16.54 10.13 -27.67
CA ALA A 11 -15.70 10.85 -26.72
C ALA A 11 -15.21 9.95 -25.58
N ILE A 12 -16.05 9.01 -25.09
CA ILE A 12 -15.67 8.02 -24.09
C ILE A 12 -14.61 7.07 -24.67
N GLU A 13 -14.82 6.54 -25.88
CA GLU A 13 -13.87 5.67 -26.56
C GLU A 13 -12.50 6.35 -26.76
N GLU A 14 -12.47 7.59 -27.24
CA GLU A 14 -11.24 8.35 -27.45
C GLU A 14 -10.47 8.56 -26.12
N LEU A 15 -11.18 8.93 -25.05
CA LEU A 15 -10.57 9.16 -23.73
C LEU A 15 -10.11 7.87 -23.04
N THR A 16 -10.88 6.79 -23.14
CA THR A 16 -10.54 5.48 -22.56
C THR A 16 -9.37 4.84 -23.31
N ALA A 17 -9.32 4.95 -24.64
CA ALA A 17 -8.18 4.54 -25.44
C ALA A 17 -6.91 5.32 -25.07
N ALA A 18 -7.03 6.63 -24.86
CA ALA A 18 -5.92 7.46 -24.39
C ALA A 18 -5.41 7.01 -22.99
N GLN A 19 -6.32 6.70 -22.06
CA GLN A 19 -5.96 6.17 -20.74
C GLN A 19 -5.27 4.81 -20.81
N ALA A 20 -5.79 3.88 -21.61
CA ALA A 20 -5.16 2.56 -21.82
C ALA A 20 -3.76 2.69 -22.45
N ARG A 21 -3.61 3.61 -23.41
CA ARG A 21 -2.30 3.93 -24.00
C ARG A 21 -1.35 4.51 -22.96
N HIS A 22 -1.81 5.46 -22.14
CA HIS A 22 -1.02 6.04 -21.06
C HIS A 22 -0.54 4.97 -20.07
N ALA A 23 -1.43 4.08 -19.61
CA ALA A 23 -1.06 2.99 -18.70
C ALA A 23 -0.02 2.04 -19.32
N LYS A 24 -0.17 1.71 -20.61
CA LYS A 24 0.81 0.90 -21.34
C LYS A 24 2.17 1.58 -21.45
N LEU A 25 2.19 2.88 -21.75
CA LEU A 25 3.43 3.66 -21.81
C LEU A 25 4.13 3.71 -20.45
N THR A 26 3.39 3.94 -19.36
CA THR A 26 3.95 3.90 -18.00
C THR A 26 4.59 2.55 -17.70
N ALA A 27 3.91 1.44 -17.98
CA ALA A 27 4.47 0.10 -17.75
C ALA A 27 5.75 -0.17 -18.59
N GLN A 28 5.80 0.33 -19.83
CA GLN A 28 7.01 0.26 -20.67
C GLN A 28 8.14 1.12 -20.11
N MET A 29 7.83 2.30 -19.59
CA MET A 29 8.81 3.19 -18.96
C MET A 29 9.40 2.57 -17.68
N ASP A 30 8.58 1.95 -16.84
CA ASP A 30 9.04 1.30 -15.60
C ASP A 30 10.07 0.19 -15.90
N GLU A 31 9.80 -0.65 -16.90
CA GLU A 31 10.74 -1.67 -17.35
C GLU A 31 12.03 -1.07 -17.93
N LEU A 32 11.93 0.03 -18.69
CA LEU A 32 13.11 0.72 -19.22
C LEU A 32 13.92 1.42 -18.13
N TYR A 33 13.29 1.95 -17.08
CA TYR A 33 14.00 2.49 -15.92
C TYR A 33 14.78 1.39 -15.19
N ARG A 34 14.18 0.21 -15.02
CA ARG A 34 14.88 -0.96 -14.46
C ARG A 34 16.09 -1.36 -15.29
N GLN A 35 15.94 -1.44 -16.62
CA GLN A 35 17.06 -1.71 -17.53
C GLN A 35 18.12 -0.60 -17.50
N ARG A 36 17.71 0.66 -17.37
CA ARG A 36 18.62 1.79 -17.27
C ARG A 36 19.52 1.67 -16.05
N GLU A 37 18.99 1.28 -14.89
CA GLU A 37 19.79 1.05 -13.68
C GLU A 37 20.85 -0.05 -13.89
N GLU A 38 20.47 -1.17 -14.50
CA GLU A 38 21.39 -2.26 -14.83
C GLU A 38 22.51 -1.79 -15.78
N ARG A 39 22.16 -1.02 -16.82
CA ARG A 39 23.13 -0.49 -17.80
C ARG A 39 24.01 0.61 -17.21
N GLN A 40 23.47 1.46 -16.35
CA GLN A 40 24.23 2.47 -15.61
C GLN A 40 25.30 1.82 -14.73
N ALA A 41 24.94 0.76 -14.00
CA ALA A 41 25.90 0.00 -13.20
C ALA A 41 27.02 -0.60 -14.09
N ARG A 42 26.67 -1.10 -15.28
CA ARG A 42 27.65 -1.62 -16.25
C ARG A 42 28.58 -0.53 -16.80
N VAL A 43 28.06 0.66 -17.07
CA VAL A 43 28.86 1.83 -17.46
C VAL A 43 29.84 2.18 -16.35
N GLU A 44 29.41 2.19 -15.08
CA GLU A 44 30.28 2.49 -13.96
C GLU A 44 31.37 1.44 -13.75
N GLU A 45 31.03 0.16 -13.87
CA GLU A 45 31.97 -0.96 -13.79
C GLU A 45 33.04 -0.85 -14.89
N THR A 46 32.61 -0.76 -16.15
CA THR A 46 33.53 -0.65 -17.30
C THR A 46 34.35 0.64 -17.26
N ALA A 47 33.80 1.75 -16.75
CA ALA A 47 34.54 2.99 -16.54
C ALA A 47 35.63 2.88 -15.47
N ARG A 48 35.43 2.04 -14.43
CA ARG A 48 36.47 1.77 -13.42
C ARG A 48 37.59 0.93 -14.01
N VAL A 49 37.25 -0.12 -14.77
CA VAL A 49 38.23 -0.96 -15.47
C VAL A 49 39.04 -0.11 -16.45
N PHE A 50 38.38 0.63 -17.33
CA PHE A 50 39.06 1.49 -18.30
C PHE A 50 39.99 2.51 -17.63
N ARG A 51 39.57 3.16 -16.54
CA ARG A 51 40.43 4.09 -15.79
C ARG A 51 41.68 3.42 -15.25
N LYS A 52 41.56 2.21 -14.70
CA LYS A 52 42.70 1.45 -14.19
C LYS A 52 43.70 1.10 -15.29
N GLU A 53 43.23 0.53 -16.41
CA GLU A 53 44.09 0.18 -17.55
C GLU A 53 44.76 1.44 -18.15
N GLN A 54 44.05 2.58 -18.17
CA GLN A 54 44.61 3.85 -18.62
C GLN A 54 45.68 4.39 -17.65
N ASP A 55 45.48 4.25 -16.35
CA ASP A 55 46.49 4.62 -15.33
C ASP A 55 47.76 3.76 -15.44
N ASP A 56 47.63 2.48 -15.76
CA ASP A 56 48.75 1.55 -15.97
C ASP A 56 49.57 1.95 -17.22
N VAL A 57 48.88 2.32 -18.32
CA VAL A 57 49.53 2.92 -19.52
C VAL A 57 50.23 4.24 -19.16
N ASP A 58 49.54 5.14 -18.47
CA ASP A 58 50.05 6.45 -18.07
C ASP A 58 51.30 6.34 -17.18
N GLN A 59 51.34 5.40 -16.25
CA GLN A 59 52.50 5.16 -15.39
C GLN A 59 53.72 4.69 -16.19
N LEU A 60 53.52 3.82 -17.18
CA LEU A 60 54.58 3.35 -18.06
C LEU A 60 55.08 4.46 -19.01
N GLU A 61 54.20 5.37 -19.43
CA GLU A 61 54.52 6.51 -20.30
C GLU A 61 55.17 7.69 -19.54
N LYS A 62 54.69 8.03 -18.33
CA LYS A 62 55.24 9.11 -17.46
C LYS A 62 56.62 8.80 -16.90
N GLY A 63 57.01 7.52 -16.86
CA GLY A 63 58.41 7.12 -16.67
C GLY A 63 59.37 7.68 -17.72
N GLY A 64 58.83 8.29 -18.79
CA GLY A 64 59.53 9.17 -19.70
C GLY A 64 60.06 8.43 -20.92
N LEU A 65 59.67 8.88 -22.11
CA LEU A 65 60.28 8.49 -23.39
C LEU A 65 61.82 8.61 -23.38
N ARG A 66 62.38 9.48 -22.51
CA ARG A 66 63.82 9.58 -22.23
C ARG A 66 64.37 8.36 -21.46
N ALA A 67 63.67 7.81 -20.47
CA ALA A 67 64.08 6.56 -19.80
C ALA A 67 63.88 5.33 -20.70
N LEU A 68 62.83 5.33 -21.55
CA LEU A 68 62.59 4.31 -22.58
C LEU A 68 63.71 4.24 -23.63
N LEU A 69 64.32 5.37 -23.99
CA LEU A 69 65.50 5.41 -24.87
C LEU A 69 66.78 4.99 -24.15
N LEU A 70 66.89 5.25 -22.84
CA LEU A 70 68.04 4.88 -22.00
C LEU A 70 68.04 3.40 -21.57
N SER A 71 66.88 2.75 -21.46
CA SER A 71 66.74 1.33 -21.15
C SER A 71 66.30 0.54 -22.40
N LEU A 72 67.25 0.15 -23.24
CA LEU A 72 67.07 -0.70 -24.43
C LEU A 72 66.73 -2.16 -24.04
N THR A 73 65.66 -2.36 -23.27
CA THR A 73 65.16 -3.68 -22.88
C THR A 73 63.84 -3.92 -23.62
N GLY A 74 63.84 -4.87 -24.57
CA GLY A 74 62.65 -5.24 -25.37
C GLY A 74 61.42 -5.57 -24.52
N ASP A 75 61.63 -6.09 -23.31
CA ASP A 75 60.60 -6.40 -22.31
C ASP A 75 59.69 -5.21 -21.96
N ARG A 76 60.25 -3.99 -21.83
CA ARG A 76 59.44 -2.81 -21.44
C ARG A 76 58.54 -2.32 -22.57
N LYS A 77 58.98 -2.48 -23.83
CA LYS A 77 58.19 -2.13 -25.02
C LYS A 77 57.04 -3.12 -25.21
N GLU A 78 57.32 -4.41 -25.07
CA GLU A 78 56.30 -5.46 -25.16
C GLU A 78 55.23 -5.32 -24.07
N ARG A 79 55.63 -4.94 -22.85
CA ARG A 79 54.71 -4.60 -21.76
C ARG A 79 53.84 -3.38 -22.09
N LEU A 80 54.41 -2.27 -22.55
CA LEU A 80 53.61 -1.08 -22.93
C LEU A 80 52.60 -1.39 -24.06
N ASP A 81 53.01 -2.16 -25.07
CA ASP A 81 52.13 -2.57 -26.18
C ASP A 81 51.02 -3.53 -25.72
N ARG A 82 51.22 -4.27 -24.63
CA ARG A 82 50.18 -5.08 -24.00
C ARG A 82 49.18 -4.21 -23.25
N GLU A 83 49.64 -3.34 -22.36
CA GLU A 83 48.78 -2.47 -21.54
C GLU A 83 47.93 -1.54 -22.42
N ARG A 84 48.48 -1.02 -23.53
CA ARG A 84 47.72 -0.25 -24.52
C ARG A 84 46.59 -1.04 -25.17
N ARG A 85 46.80 -2.34 -25.43
CA ARG A 85 45.76 -3.22 -25.99
C ARG A 85 44.67 -3.49 -24.97
N GLU A 86 45.05 -3.73 -23.72
CA GLU A 86 44.12 -3.94 -22.59
C GLU A 86 43.28 -2.67 -22.34
N ALA A 87 43.91 -1.48 -22.33
CA ALA A 87 43.22 -0.18 -22.23
C ALA A 87 42.26 0.10 -23.41
N LEU A 88 42.67 -0.21 -24.64
CA LEU A 88 41.79 -0.05 -25.82
C LEU A 88 40.57 -0.98 -25.77
N ALA A 89 40.77 -2.23 -25.35
CA ALA A 89 39.67 -3.18 -25.17
C ALA A 89 38.70 -2.73 -24.06
N ALA A 90 39.22 -2.25 -22.94
CA ALA A 90 38.41 -1.70 -21.84
C ALA A 90 37.64 -0.44 -22.28
N LYS A 91 38.27 0.44 -23.06
CA LYS A 91 37.60 1.61 -23.65
C LYS A 91 36.44 1.21 -24.56
N PHE A 92 36.64 0.23 -25.44
CA PHE A 92 35.59 -0.26 -26.33
C PHE A 92 34.38 -0.78 -25.54
N GLN A 93 34.62 -1.54 -24.47
CA GLN A 93 33.55 -2.03 -23.59
C GLN A 93 32.81 -0.89 -22.88
N TYR A 94 33.54 0.14 -22.42
CA TYR A 94 32.96 1.33 -21.82
C TYR A 94 32.11 2.13 -22.82
N ASP A 95 32.64 2.41 -24.01
CA ASP A 95 31.93 3.15 -25.06
C ASP A 95 30.68 2.39 -25.52
N GLN A 96 30.75 1.06 -25.62
CA GLN A 96 29.59 0.20 -25.90
C GLN A 96 28.53 0.31 -24.80
N ALA A 97 28.93 0.15 -23.53
CA ALA A 97 27.99 0.25 -22.40
C ALA A 97 27.34 1.65 -22.34
N ARG A 98 28.09 2.71 -22.65
CA ARG A 98 27.57 4.08 -22.72
C ARG A 98 26.57 4.24 -23.87
N SER A 99 26.88 3.72 -25.05
CA SER A 99 25.97 3.77 -26.20
C SER A 99 24.66 3.00 -25.93
N ASP A 100 24.72 1.86 -25.25
CA ASP A 100 23.53 1.11 -24.84
C ASP A 100 22.65 1.91 -23.88
N LEU A 101 23.27 2.61 -22.92
CA LEU A 101 22.57 3.49 -21.98
C LEU A 101 21.94 4.69 -22.68
N GLU A 102 22.68 5.38 -23.55
CA GLU A 102 22.21 6.53 -24.35
C GLU A 102 20.99 6.13 -25.21
N TYR A 103 21.00 4.93 -25.78
CA TYR A 103 19.85 4.38 -26.52
C TYR A 103 18.61 4.22 -25.64
N LEU A 104 18.75 3.69 -24.42
CA LEU A 104 17.63 3.56 -23.48
C LEU A 104 17.09 4.92 -23.03
N GLU A 105 17.97 5.89 -22.77
CA GLU A 105 17.59 7.24 -22.37
C GLU A 105 16.86 7.99 -23.49
N ALA A 106 17.30 7.85 -24.74
CA ALA A 106 16.60 8.38 -25.90
C ALA A 106 15.19 7.76 -26.03
N LYS A 107 15.09 6.44 -25.90
CA LYS A 107 13.81 5.73 -25.95
C LYS A 107 12.86 6.14 -24.82
N LEU A 108 13.36 6.31 -23.59
CA LEU A 108 12.59 6.84 -22.47
C LEU A 108 12.07 8.25 -22.76
N THR A 109 12.92 9.11 -23.34
CA THR A 109 12.54 10.49 -23.71
C THR A 109 11.39 10.50 -24.71
N ASP A 110 11.42 9.63 -25.72
CA ASP A 110 10.34 9.52 -26.70
C ASP A 110 9.04 9.03 -26.07
N LEU A 111 9.09 8.02 -25.19
CA LEU A 111 7.90 7.52 -24.47
C LEU A 111 7.31 8.55 -23.51
N ILE A 112 8.16 9.32 -22.81
CA ILE A 112 7.71 10.41 -21.94
C ILE A 112 6.98 11.47 -22.77
N ARG A 113 7.56 11.88 -23.91
CA ARG A 113 6.92 12.85 -24.81
C ARG A 113 5.59 12.34 -25.35
N GLU A 114 5.52 11.07 -25.72
CA GLU A 114 4.28 10.45 -26.18
C GLU A 114 3.23 10.46 -25.07
N ARG A 115 3.59 10.03 -23.85
CA ARG A 115 2.70 10.00 -22.69
C ARG A 115 2.17 11.38 -22.35
N ASP A 116 3.05 12.37 -22.28
CA ASP A 116 2.70 13.75 -21.91
C ASP A 116 1.85 14.45 -22.98
N GLY A 117 1.90 13.96 -24.23
CA GLY A 117 1.01 14.40 -25.31
C GLY A 117 -0.40 13.82 -25.23
N LEU A 118 -0.66 12.81 -24.40
CA LEU A 118 -1.99 12.22 -24.24
C LEU A 118 -2.84 13.07 -23.29
N THR A 119 -4.04 13.45 -23.75
CA THR A 119 -5.03 14.09 -22.88
C THR A 119 -5.86 13.01 -22.20
N CYS A 120 -5.46 12.64 -20.98
CA CYS A 120 -6.21 11.69 -20.15
C CYS A 120 -7.01 12.43 -19.09
N SER A 121 -8.33 12.26 -19.06
CA SER A 121 -9.17 12.83 -17.99
C SER A 121 -10.18 11.80 -17.47
N PRO A 122 -9.82 11.05 -16.40
CA PRO A 122 -10.72 10.10 -15.74
C PRO A 122 -12.04 10.74 -15.32
N ARG A 123 -11.96 11.93 -14.72
CA ARG A 123 -13.14 12.70 -14.32
C ARG A 123 -14.06 13.04 -15.50
N LYS A 124 -13.50 13.32 -16.69
CA LYS A 124 -14.31 13.61 -17.87
C LYS A 124 -15.01 12.36 -18.41
N VAL A 125 -14.35 11.20 -18.35
CA VAL A 125 -14.98 9.91 -18.69
C VAL A 125 -16.16 9.62 -17.77
N GLU A 126 -15.98 9.78 -16.46
CA GLU A 126 -17.06 9.63 -15.47
C GLU A 126 -18.25 10.56 -15.74
N GLN A 127 -17.97 11.83 -16.06
CA GLN A 127 -19.00 12.81 -16.40
C GLN A 127 -19.78 12.41 -17.65
N LEU A 128 -19.09 11.98 -18.72
CA LEU A 128 -19.72 11.56 -19.97
C LEU A 128 -20.56 10.29 -19.78
N LEU A 129 -20.10 9.34 -18.98
CA LEU A 129 -20.87 8.14 -18.62
C LEU A 129 -22.14 8.48 -17.82
N ALA A 130 -22.07 9.45 -16.91
CA ALA A 130 -23.23 9.94 -16.17
C ALA A 130 -24.22 10.66 -17.10
N GLU A 131 -23.73 11.52 -17.99
CA GLU A 131 -24.55 12.21 -19.01
C GLU A 131 -25.25 11.22 -19.94
N LYS A 132 -24.53 10.19 -20.41
CA LYS A 132 -25.07 9.09 -21.19
C LYS A 132 -26.19 8.35 -20.45
N ALA A 133 -25.98 8.04 -19.18
CA ALA A 133 -26.97 7.34 -18.35
C ALA A 133 -28.27 8.17 -18.19
N GLU A 134 -28.15 9.47 -17.91
CA GLU A 134 -29.32 10.37 -17.82
C GLU A 134 -30.05 10.49 -19.16
N LEU A 135 -29.31 10.58 -20.27
CA LEU A 135 -29.91 10.64 -21.60
C LEU A 135 -30.72 9.37 -21.88
N ILE A 136 -30.16 8.18 -21.64
CA ILE A 136 -30.83 6.87 -21.79
C ILE A 136 -32.08 6.78 -20.91
N LYS A 137 -32.03 7.24 -19.65
CA LYS A 137 -33.19 7.29 -18.77
C LYS A 137 -34.28 8.22 -19.29
N SER A 138 -33.90 9.41 -19.77
CA SER A 138 -34.85 10.42 -20.30
C SER A 138 -35.54 9.98 -21.59
N MET A 139 -34.87 9.18 -22.43
CA MET A 139 -35.46 8.60 -23.64
C MET A 139 -36.50 7.51 -23.33
N GLY A 140 -36.53 7.00 -22.09
CA GLY A 140 -37.50 6.04 -21.62
C GLY A 140 -37.32 4.64 -22.23
N GLY A 141 -38.43 3.88 -22.31
CA GLY A 141 -38.42 2.49 -22.77
C GLY A 141 -37.85 1.50 -21.75
N GLN A 142 -37.75 0.23 -22.14
CA GLN A 142 -37.31 -0.85 -21.26
C GLN A 142 -35.87 -0.63 -20.76
N ARG A 143 -34.97 -0.14 -21.62
CA ARG A 143 -33.58 0.16 -21.30
C ARG A 143 -33.44 1.28 -20.27
N GLY A 144 -34.12 2.42 -20.49
CA GLY A 144 -34.10 3.55 -19.55
C GLY A 144 -34.70 3.19 -18.19
N ALA A 145 -35.82 2.45 -18.19
CA ALA A 145 -36.45 1.97 -16.95
C ALA A 145 -35.54 1.02 -16.16
N ARG A 146 -34.91 0.05 -16.85
CA ARG A 146 -33.98 -0.89 -16.23
C ARG A 146 -32.74 -0.19 -15.67
N LEU A 147 -32.21 0.81 -16.38
CA LEU A 147 -31.05 1.59 -15.92
C LEU A 147 -31.38 2.38 -14.64
N ALA A 148 -32.58 2.97 -14.55
CA ALA A 148 -33.03 3.67 -13.34
C ALA A 148 -33.22 2.71 -12.15
N GLU A 149 -33.75 1.51 -12.40
CA GLU A 149 -33.87 0.46 -11.38
C GLU A 149 -32.50 0.03 -10.85
N LEU A 150 -31.55 -0.25 -11.76
CA LEU A 150 -30.17 -0.62 -11.41
C LEU A 150 -29.47 0.49 -10.62
N ASP A 151 -29.60 1.75 -11.03
CA ASP A 151 -29.03 2.90 -10.29
C ASP A 151 -29.56 2.92 -8.84
N GLY A 152 -30.85 2.67 -8.63
CA GLY A 152 -31.45 2.57 -7.30
C GLY A 152 -30.90 1.40 -6.48
N GLN A 153 -30.84 0.20 -7.06
CA GLN A 153 -30.31 -0.99 -6.40
C GLN A 153 -28.82 -0.83 -6.03
N LEU A 154 -28.02 -0.31 -6.95
CA LEU A 154 -26.60 -0.05 -6.74
C LEU A 154 -26.35 1.05 -5.71
N SER A 155 -27.19 2.09 -5.67
CA SER A 155 -27.11 3.13 -4.64
C SER A 155 -27.32 2.54 -3.24
N GLU A 156 -28.34 1.70 -3.08
CA GLU A 156 -28.63 1.02 -1.82
C GLU A 156 -27.48 0.10 -1.40
N LEU A 157 -26.98 -0.73 -2.32
CA LEU A 157 -25.83 -1.60 -2.04
C LEU A 157 -24.57 -0.80 -1.68
N ARG A 158 -24.30 0.32 -2.36
CA ARG A 158 -23.15 1.19 -2.04
C ARG A 158 -23.28 1.82 -0.65
N HIS A 159 -24.49 2.21 -0.25
CA HIS A 159 -24.75 2.68 1.10
C HIS A 159 -24.46 1.58 2.13
N GLN A 160 -25.04 0.40 1.96
CA GLN A 160 -24.80 -0.75 2.86
C GLN A 160 -23.31 -1.14 2.94
N GLN A 161 -22.58 -1.11 1.82
CA GLN A 161 -21.14 -1.37 1.78
C GLN A 161 -20.35 -0.32 2.58
N LYS A 162 -20.78 0.95 2.53
CA LYS A 162 -20.15 2.03 3.28
C LYS A 162 -20.29 1.81 4.78
N GLU A 163 -21.52 1.55 5.26
CA GLU A 163 -21.79 1.27 6.68
C GLU A 163 -20.97 0.05 7.16
N LEU A 164 -20.93 -1.02 6.36
CA LEU A 164 -20.09 -2.20 6.63
C LEU A 164 -18.62 -1.86 6.80
N ASN A 165 -18.06 -1.03 5.92
CA ASN A 165 -16.66 -0.64 5.99
C ASN A 165 -16.37 0.24 7.21
N GLU A 166 -17.31 1.09 7.62
CA GLU A 166 -17.23 1.92 8.82
C GLU A 166 -17.23 1.04 10.08
N ALA A 167 -18.12 0.05 10.16
CA ALA A 167 -18.12 -0.93 11.25
C ALA A 167 -16.82 -1.77 11.29
N ILE A 168 -16.33 -2.26 10.14
CA ILE A 168 -15.06 -3.00 10.07
C ILE A 168 -13.91 -2.13 10.57
N SER A 169 -13.84 -0.87 10.12
CA SER A 169 -12.81 0.09 10.54
C SER A 169 -12.85 0.34 12.06
N ALA A 170 -14.04 0.60 12.61
CA ALA A 170 -14.22 0.76 14.05
C ALA A 170 -13.83 -0.51 14.83
N GLY A 171 -14.19 -1.70 14.35
CA GLY A 171 -13.82 -2.97 14.97
C GLY A 171 -12.31 -3.26 14.90
N GLN A 172 -11.64 -2.90 13.81
CA GLN A 172 -10.18 -2.99 13.69
C GLN A 172 -9.48 -2.04 14.68
N ASN A 173 -10.02 -0.84 14.87
CA ASN A 173 -9.53 0.10 15.86
C ASN A 173 -9.62 -0.47 17.29
N VAL A 174 -10.76 -1.09 17.65
CA VAL A 174 -10.91 -1.80 18.92
C VAL A 174 -9.86 -2.90 19.05
N LYS A 175 -9.67 -3.73 18.01
CA LYS A 175 -8.74 -4.86 18.04
C LYS A 175 -7.31 -4.42 18.33
N ARG A 176 -6.90 -3.30 17.72
CA ARG A 176 -5.60 -2.67 17.94
C ARG A 176 -5.45 -2.17 19.38
N LEU A 177 -6.45 -1.45 19.91
CA LEU A 177 -6.42 -0.92 21.27
C LEU A 177 -6.41 -2.02 22.34
N LEU A 178 -7.20 -3.08 22.17
CA LEU A 178 -7.15 -4.25 23.04
C LEU A 178 -5.80 -4.99 22.97
N GLY A 179 -5.10 -4.91 21.84
CA GLY A 179 -3.71 -5.37 21.70
C GLY A 179 -2.78 -4.63 22.65
N TYR A 180 -2.78 -3.29 22.63
CA TYR A 180 -1.97 -2.49 23.55
C TYR A 180 -2.33 -2.72 25.03
N VAL A 181 -3.61 -2.89 25.34
CA VAL A 181 -4.04 -3.25 26.70
C VAL A 181 -3.39 -4.57 27.12
N GLN A 182 -3.41 -5.58 26.25
CA GLN A 182 -2.79 -6.87 26.56
C GLN A 182 -1.27 -6.76 26.73
N ASP A 183 -0.58 -6.06 25.85
CA ASP A 183 0.88 -5.86 25.93
C ASP A 183 1.27 -5.16 27.24
N ASN A 184 0.52 -4.13 27.64
CA ASN A 184 0.73 -3.43 28.90
C ASN A 184 0.46 -4.32 30.13
N LEU A 185 -0.58 -5.16 30.08
CA LEU A 185 -0.87 -6.13 31.15
C LEU A 185 0.21 -7.22 31.24
N ASP A 186 0.75 -7.68 30.11
CA ASP A 186 1.85 -8.66 30.06
C ASP A 186 3.15 -8.08 30.61
N ALA A 187 3.50 -6.84 30.23
CA ALA A 187 4.64 -6.12 30.79
C ALA A 187 4.51 -5.96 32.31
N ALA A 188 3.34 -5.55 32.80
CA ALA A 188 3.10 -5.37 34.23
C ALA A 188 3.17 -6.68 35.03
N ARG A 189 2.77 -7.82 34.44
CA ARG A 189 2.99 -9.16 35.06
C ARG A 189 4.49 -9.45 35.22
N GLY A 190 5.30 -9.16 34.19
CA GLY A 190 6.74 -9.42 34.21
C GLY A 190 7.47 -8.70 35.34
N PHE A 191 7.09 -7.45 35.61
CA PHE A 191 7.62 -6.65 36.72
C PHE A 191 7.18 -7.14 38.12
N GLY A 192 5.99 -7.74 38.24
CA GLY A 192 5.49 -8.29 39.52
C GLY A 192 6.25 -9.52 40.02
N THR A 193 6.86 -10.29 39.12
CA THR A 193 7.68 -11.47 39.47
C THR A 193 9.06 -11.11 40.05
N TRP A 194 9.57 -9.91 39.78
CA TRP A 194 10.92 -9.49 40.22
C TRP A 194 10.95 -9.06 41.70
N ASP A 195 9.83 -8.60 42.25
CA ASP A 195 9.74 -8.12 43.64
C ASP A 195 9.87 -9.23 44.70
N MET A 196 9.68 -10.51 44.32
CA MET A 196 9.84 -11.65 45.23
C MET A 196 11.29 -12.16 45.36
N LEU A 197 12.25 -11.60 44.61
CA LEU A 197 13.66 -12.02 44.61
C LEU A 197 14.66 -10.92 45.05
N GLY A 198 14.17 -9.88 45.73
CA GLY A 198 14.99 -8.92 46.47
C GLY A 198 15.52 -7.76 45.64
N GLY A 199 15.00 -6.56 45.88
CA GLY A 199 15.51 -5.34 45.26
C GLY A 199 14.66 -4.11 45.55
N GLY A 200 14.69 -3.63 46.79
CA GLY A 200 14.02 -2.38 47.17
C GLY A 200 14.60 -1.15 46.47
N LEU A 201 13.72 -0.16 46.26
CA LEU A 201 13.98 1.26 45.94
C LEU A 201 14.11 1.75 44.48
N ILE A 202 14.26 0.90 43.45
CA ILE A 202 14.26 1.39 42.03
C ILE A 202 12.91 1.18 41.32
N VAL A 203 12.00 0.39 41.89
CA VAL A 203 10.81 -0.12 41.20
C VAL A 203 9.59 0.84 41.23
N ASN A 204 9.56 1.85 42.10
CA ASN A 204 8.34 2.66 42.30
C ASN A 204 8.03 3.67 41.18
N MET A 205 9.04 4.20 40.47
CA MET A 205 8.81 5.28 39.50
C MET A 205 8.48 4.76 38.09
N ALA A 206 9.05 3.63 37.67
CA ALA A 206 8.69 2.95 36.43
C ALA A 206 7.36 2.19 36.50
N LYS A 207 6.90 1.81 37.72
CA LYS A 207 5.59 1.16 37.89
C LYS A 207 4.45 2.13 37.53
N HIS A 208 4.44 3.36 38.04
CA HIS A 208 3.34 4.31 37.81
C HIS A 208 3.11 4.69 36.34
N ASP A 209 4.17 4.82 35.53
CA ASP A 209 4.02 5.21 34.12
C ASP A 209 3.34 4.12 33.26
N HIS A 210 3.66 2.84 33.50
CA HIS A 210 3.03 1.72 32.78
C HIS A 210 1.59 1.45 33.24
N LEU A 211 1.34 1.69 34.53
CA LEU A 211 0.04 1.68 35.19
C LEU A 211 -0.94 2.68 34.54
N ASP A 212 -0.54 3.94 34.46
CA ASP A 212 -1.32 5.02 33.85
C ASP A 212 -1.49 4.82 32.32
N SER A 213 -0.47 4.26 31.68
CA SER A 213 -0.52 3.85 30.27
C SER A 213 -1.52 2.72 30.02
N ALA A 214 -1.62 1.73 30.93
CA ALA A 214 -2.64 0.69 30.86
C ALA A 214 -4.05 1.26 31.06
N GLN A 215 -4.21 2.20 32.00
CA GLN A 215 -5.48 2.86 32.25
C GLN A 215 -5.98 3.66 31.05
N SER A 216 -5.11 4.48 30.45
CA SER A 216 -5.45 5.25 29.24
C SER A 216 -5.78 4.33 28.06
N SER A 217 -5.04 3.24 27.88
CA SER A 217 -5.29 2.24 26.82
C SER A 217 -6.64 1.55 26.98
N ILE A 218 -7.03 1.19 28.21
CA ILE A 218 -8.34 0.57 28.49
C ILE A 218 -9.48 1.55 28.25
N ARG A 219 -9.37 2.81 28.69
CA ARG A 219 -10.39 3.83 28.41
C ARG A 219 -10.55 4.08 26.91
N ALA A 220 -9.45 4.10 26.16
CA ALA A 220 -9.49 4.21 24.72
C ALA A 220 -10.19 3.00 24.09
N ALA A 221 -9.89 1.78 24.54
CA ALA A 221 -10.55 0.56 24.07
C ALA A 221 -12.05 0.56 24.36
N GLN A 222 -12.48 1.07 25.53
CA GLN A 222 -13.88 1.19 25.88
C GLN A 222 -14.64 2.16 24.97
N ARG A 223 -14.06 3.34 24.68
CA ARG A 223 -14.67 4.30 23.73
C ARG A 223 -14.78 3.68 22.35
N ALA A 224 -13.71 3.08 21.85
CA ALA A 224 -13.72 2.42 20.55
C ALA A 224 -14.75 1.28 20.48
N LEU A 225 -14.97 0.54 21.58
CA LEU A 225 -16.02 -0.48 21.66
C LEU A 225 -17.42 0.13 21.59
N CYS A 226 -17.64 1.29 22.22
CA CYS A 226 -18.90 2.03 22.09
C CYS A 226 -19.12 2.48 20.65
N ASP A 227 -18.09 3.08 20.03
CA ASP A 227 -18.14 3.53 18.64
C ASP A 227 -18.46 2.34 17.71
N PHE A 228 -17.72 1.24 17.84
CA PHE A 228 -17.98 0.01 17.07
C PHE A 228 -19.41 -0.52 17.24
N ARG A 229 -19.98 -0.45 18.45
CA ARG A 229 -21.36 -0.86 18.68
C ARG A 229 -22.37 0.09 18.04
N THR A 230 -22.06 1.38 17.97
CA THR A 230 -22.88 2.37 17.25
C THR A 230 -22.87 2.05 15.76
N GLU A 231 -21.70 1.84 15.16
CA GLU A 231 -21.59 1.46 13.74
C GLU A 231 -22.30 0.12 13.45
N LEU A 232 -22.27 -0.84 14.39
CA LEU A 232 -23.03 -2.09 14.25
C LEU A 232 -24.55 -1.90 14.33
N ALA A 233 -25.03 -0.86 15.01
CA ALA A 233 -26.46 -0.58 15.13
C ALA A 233 -27.04 -0.08 13.80
N ASP A 234 -26.22 0.60 13.00
CA ASP A 234 -26.58 1.06 11.66
C ASP A 234 -26.69 -0.10 10.65
N ILE A 235 -26.23 -1.30 11.03
CA ILE A 235 -26.24 -2.51 10.20
C ILE A 235 -27.07 -3.63 10.86
N SER A 236 -28.33 -3.30 11.18
CA SER A 236 -29.24 -4.14 11.99
C SER A 236 -29.51 -5.56 11.46
N ASP A 237 -29.30 -5.79 10.16
CA ASP A 237 -29.66 -7.05 9.50
C ASP A 237 -28.54 -8.11 9.54
N ILE A 238 -27.33 -7.74 9.96
CA ILE A 238 -26.20 -8.67 10.05
C ILE A 238 -26.12 -9.29 11.44
N GLN A 239 -26.17 -10.63 11.49
CA GLN A 239 -26.00 -11.36 12.73
C GLN A 239 -24.53 -11.34 13.19
N VAL A 240 -24.18 -10.35 14.00
CA VAL A 240 -22.88 -10.29 14.68
C VAL A 240 -22.98 -10.82 16.12
N PRO A 241 -21.93 -11.47 16.65
CA PRO A 241 -21.87 -11.84 18.06
C PRO A 241 -22.04 -10.60 18.95
N ASN A 242 -22.97 -10.66 19.92
CA ASN A 242 -23.17 -9.56 20.86
C ASN A 242 -21.91 -9.34 21.71
N ILE A 243 -21.22 -8.22 21.45
CA ILE A 243 -20.11 -7.77 22.27
C ILE A 243 -20.68 -6.99 23.46
N GLN A 244 -20.89 -7.71 24.56
CA GLN A 244 -21.39 -7.10 25.80
C GLN A 244 -20.33 -6.15 26.37
N ILE A 245 -20.56 -4.83 26.22
CA ILE A 245 -19.74 -3.77 26.82
C ILE A 245 -20.00 -3.65 28.32
N GLY A 246 -21.23 -3.95 28.79
CA GLY A 246 -21.60 -3.84 30.22
C GLY A 246 -20.62 -4.55 31.16
N PRO A 247 -20.33 -5.85 30.95
CA PRO A 247 -19.33 -6.57 31.74
C PRO A 247 -17.90 -6.02 31.63
N PHE A 248 -17.54 -5.35 30.52
CA PHE A 248 -16.22 -4.73 30.33
C PHE A 248 -16.13 -3.33 30.98
N ALA A 249 -17.18 -2.53 30.91
CA ALA A 249 -17.27 -1.23 31.57
C ALA A 249 -17.30 -1.42 33.10
N THR A 250 -18.15 -2.33 33.60
CA THR A 250 -18.16 -2.73 35.01
C THR A 250 -16.82 -3.34 35.43
N PHE A 251 -16.17 -4.11 34.55
CA PHE A 251 -14.82 -4.61 34.80
C PHE A 251 -13.78 -3.47 34.86
N ALA A 252 -13.81 -2.50 33.94
CA ALA A 252 -12.87 -1.38 33.94
C ALA A 252 -13.04 -0.53 35.20
N ASP A 253 -14.28 -0.21 35.59
CA ASP A 253 -14.58 0.53 36.81
C ASP A 253 -14.10 -0.24 38.06
N TYR A 254 -14.41 -1.54 38.17
CA TYR A 254 -13.93 -2.40 39.27
C TYR A 254 -12.40 -2.59 39.25
N PHE A 255 -11.79 -2.67 38.06
CA PHE A 255 -10.34 -2.84 37.88
C PHE A 255 -9.59 -1.59 38.35
N PHE A 256 -10.08 -0.39 38.07
CA PHE A 256 -9.45 0.85 38.54
C PHE A 256 -9.70 1.17 40.01
N ASP A 257 -10.86 0.81 40.57
CA ASP A 257 -11.20 1.11 41.97
C ASP A 257 -10.61 0.08 42.96
N ASP A 258 -10.72 -1.22 42.67
CA ASP A 258 -10.37 -2.30 43.60
C ASP A 258 -9.08 -3.07 43.22
N ILE A 259 -8.67 -3.11 41.95
CA ILE A 259 -7.51 -3.94 41.51
C ILE A 259 -6.21 -3.12 41.43
N PHE A 260 -6.27 -1.82 41.13
CA PHE A 260 -5.09 -0.94 41.17
C PHE A 260 -4.62 -0.67 42.61
N SER A 261 -5.55 -0.62 43.57
CA SER A 261 -5.24 -0.47 45.00
C SER A 261 -4.63 -1.75 45.61
N ASP A 262 -5.06 -2.94 45.13
CA ASP A 262 -4.57 -4.26 45.56
C ASP A 262 -3.56 -4.93 44.60
N TRP A 263 -2.92 -4.18 43.68
CA TRP A 263 -2.01 -4.70 42.62
C TRP A 263 -0.77 -5.46 43.16
N PHE A 264 -0.63 -5.61 44.48
CA PHE A 264 0.24 -6.63 45.06
C PHE A 264 -0.22 -8.08 44.80
N VAL A 265 -1.41 -8.34 44.23
CA VAL A 265 -1.91 -9.71 43.99
C VAL A 265 -1.99 -10.06 42.49
N GLN A 266 -1.15 -11.02 42.08
CA GLN A 266 -1.04 -11.62 40.73
C GLN A 266 -2.38 -12.05 40.08
N SER A 267 -3.43 -12.26 40.88
CA SER A 267 -4.76 -12.71 40.43
C SER A 267 -5.55 -11.65 39.66
N GLY A 268 -5.35 -10.36 39.92
CA GLY A 268 -6.04 -9.25 39.25
C GLY A 268 -5.64 -9.09 37.78
N ILE A 269 -4.32 -9.09 37.50
CA ILE A 269 -3.77 -9.02 36.14
C ILE A 269 -4.23 -10.22 35.30
N LYS A 270 -4.29 -11.41 35.90
CA LYS A 270 -4.76 -12.63 35.20
C LYS A 270 -6.22 -12.50 34.76
N LYS A 271 -7.12 -12.06 35.65
CA LYS A 271 -8.53 -11.83 35.33
C LYS A 271 -8.70 -10.78 34.23
N ALA A 272 -7.92 -9.70 34.27
CA ALA A 272 -7.95 -8.66 33.25
C ALA A 272 -7.60 -9.18 31.85
N GLN A 273 -6.55 -10.00 31.77
CA GLN A 273 -6.14 -10.62 30.52
C GLN A 273 -7.16 -11.64 30.00
N GLU A 274 -7.75 -12.45 30.88
CA GLU A 274 -8.82 -13.38 30.52
C GLU A 274 -10.01 -12.62 29.88
N ARG A 275 -10.43 -11.50 30.47
CA ARG A 275 -11.50 -10.64 29.93
C ARG A 275 -11.14 -9.99 28.59
N VAL A 276 -9.94 -9.43 28.46
CA VAL A 276 -9.47 -8.84 27.19
C VAL A 276 -9.43 -9.92 26.10
N SER A 277 -8.96 -11.12 26.44
CA SER A 277 -8.94 -12.26 25.52
C SER A 277 -10.34 -12.68 25.07
N GLU A 278 -11.31 -12.79 26.00
CA GLU A 278 -12.72 -13.09 25.69
C GLU A 278 -13.31 -12.08 24.69
N ILE A 279 -13.07 -10.78 24.91
CA ILE A 279 -13.57 -9.72 24.02
C ILE A 279 -12.88 -9.79 22.67
N ARG A 280 -11.56 -9.99 22.63
CA ARG A 280 -10.81 -10.15 21.38
C ARG A 280 -11.30 -11.32 20.55
N MET A 281 -11.67 -12.44 21.19
CA MET A 281 -12.26 -13.59 20.49
C MET A 281 -13.61 -13.22 19.86
N LYS A 282 -14.52 -12.60 20.63
CA LYS A 282 -15.83 -12.15 20.12
C LYS A 282 -15.69 -11.12 18.99
N LEU A 283 -14.78 -10.16 19.16
CA LEU A 283 -14.48 -9.14 18.15
C LEU A 283 -13.92 -9.76 16.87
N THR A 284 -13.03 -10.75 16.99
CA THR A 284 -12.49 -11.45 15.82
C THR A 284 -13.59 -12.20 15.07
N ALA A 285 -14.53 -12.82 15.80
CA ALA A 285 -15.69 -13.45 15.19
C ALA A 285 -16.63 -12.43 14.52
N ALA A 286 -16.89 -11.28 15.15
CA ALA A 286 -17.69 -10.21 14.58
C ALA A 286 -17.06 -9.62 13.30
N LEU A 287 -15.75 -9.30 13.33
CA LEU A 287 -15.02 -8.81 12.16
C LEU A 287 -15.08 -9.81 11.00
N ARG A 288 -14.92 -11.12 11.28
CA ARG A 288 -15.08 -12.15 10.24
C ARG A 288 -16.49 -12.17 9.64
N ALA A 289 -17.53 -12.01 10.45
CA ALA A 289 -18.90 -11.95 9.96
C ALA A 289 -19.13 -10.71 9.08
N LEU A 290 -18.61 -9.56 9.47
CA LEU A 290 -18.65 -8.33 8.68
C LEU A 290 -17.87 -8.46 7.36
N ASP A 291 -16.68 -9.04 7.39
CA ASP A 291 -15.88 -9.30 6.20
C ASP A 291 -16.62 -10.23 5.22
N THR A 292 -17.25 -11.30 5.71
CA THR A 292 -18.08 -12.18 4.89
C THR A 292 -19.26 -11.42 4.27
N ALA A 293 -19.98 -10.63 5.07
CA ALA A 293 -21.11 -9.85 4.56
C ALA A 293 -20.68 -8.80 3.51
N ALA A 294 -19.51 -8.17 3.69
CA ALA A 294 -18.93 -7.27 2.69
C ALA A 294 -18.60 -8.02 1.38
N GLN A 295 -18.06 -9.23 1.46
CA GLN A 295 -17.80 -10.05 0.27
C GLN A 295 -19.09 -10.49 -0.44
N GLU A 296 -20.11 -10.87 0.31
CA GLU A 296 -21.43 -11.23 -0.24
C GLU A 296 -22.09 -10.02 -0.93
N LEU A 297 -21.97 -8.84 -0.33
CA LEU A 297 -22.50 -7.61 -0.91
C LEU A 297 -21.77 -7.25 -2.20
N GLU A 298 -20.44 -7.31 -2.22
CA GLU A 298 -19.64 -7.11 -3.43
C GLU A 298 -20.03 -8.12 -4.52
N ALA A 299 -20.20 -9.39 -4.17
CA ALA A 299 -20.64 -10.44 -5.10
C ALA A 299 -22.04 -10.20 -5.66
N ARG A 300 -22.95 -9.56 -4.89
CA ARG A 300 -24.26 -9.12 -5.37
C ARG A 300 -24.19 -7.86 -6.23
N ARG A 301 -23.26 -6.95 -5.94
CA ARG A 301 -23.10 -5.69 -6.67
C ARG A 301 -22.45 -5.89 -8.04
N ALA A 302 -21.43 -6.75 -8.12
CA ALA A 302 -20.68 -7.02 -9.34
C ALA A 302 -21.55 -7.34 -10.59
N PRO A 303 -22.53 -8.26 -10.54
CA PRO A 303 -23.38 -8.52 -11.71
C PRO A 303 -24.28 -7.33 -12.08
N LEU A 304 -24.71 -6.52 -11.11
CA LEU A 304 -25.54 -5.33 -11.37
C LEU A 304 -24.72 -4.20 -11.99
N ASP A 305 -23.49 -4.00 -11.54
CA ASP A 305 -22.55 -3.07 -12.16
C ASP A 305 -22.22 -3.51 -13.60
N ALA A 306 -22.03 -4.81 -13.83
CA ALA A 306 -21.80 -5.36 -15.17
C ALA A 306 -23.03 -5.19 -16.10
N GLU A 307 -24.24 -5.48 -15.61
CA GLU A 307 -25.48 -5.26 -16.37
C GLU A 307 -25.66 -3.77 -16.69
N ARG A 308 -25.36 -2.89 -15.73
CA ARG A 308 -25.40 -1.44 -15.95
C ARG A 308 -24.44 -1.01 -17.06
N GLU A 309 -23.22 -1.53 -17.05
CA GLU A 309 -22.23 -1.25 -18.09
C GLU A 309 -22.66 -1.78 -19.47
N GLU A 310 -23.24 -2.98 -19.53
CA GLU A 310 -23.83 -3.54 -20.76
C GLU A 310 -24.95 -2.64 -21.29
N LEU A 311 -25.86 -2.19 -20.42
CA LEU A 311 -26.93 -1.27 -20.80
C LEU A 311 -26.43 0.12 -21.17
N LEU A 312 -25.21 0.52 -20.80
CA LEU A 312 -24.60 1.72 -21.32
C LEU A 312 -24.00 1.43 -22.70
N THR A 313 -23.25 0.34 -22.88
CA THR A 313 -22.50 0.04 -24.11
C THR A 313 -23.33 -0.50 -25.28
N THR A 314 -24.48 -1.14 -25.02
CA THR A 314 -25.31 -1.72 -26.08
C THR A 314 -25.84 -0.64 -27.02
N GLU A 315 -25.57 -0.71 -28.32
CA GLU A 315 -26.20 0.17 -29.31
C GLU A 315 -27.69 -0.21 -29.44
N THR A 316 -28.59 0.76 -29.41
CA THR A 316 -30.00 0.52 -29.78
C THR A 316 -30.06 0.14 -31.26
N LEU A 317 -30.28 -1.14 -31.55
CA LEU A 317 -30.72 -1.62 -32.88
C LEU A 317 -32.05 -0.97 -33.28
#